data_AF-A0A383CVW1-F1
#
_entry.id   AF-A0A383CVW1-F1
#
_cell.length_a   1.000
_cell.length_b   1.000
_cell.length_c   1.000
_cell.angle_alpha   90.00
_cell.angle_beta   90.00
_cell.angle_gamma   90.00
#
_symmetry.space_group_name_H-M   'P 1'
#
loop_
_entity.id
_entity.type
_entity.pdbx_description
1 polymer ?
#
loop_
_entity_poly.entity_id
_entity_poly.type
_entity_poly.pdbx_seq_one_letter_code
_entity_poly.pdbx_strand_id
1 'polypeptide(L)' 'VLDYFKIPKKDVVVVQAEKLRRTTEKIFEKCGVSKEEAQLGADVLLYADLKGIE' A
#
# COMPACT_ATOMS: atom_id res chain seq x y z
N VAL A 1 -20.74 -1.29 -2.21
CA VAL A 1 -19.74 -2.36 -2.43
C VAL A 1 -20.43 -3.69 -2.24
N LEU A 2 -20.40 -4.57 -3.25
CA LEU A 2 -20.98 -5.93 -3.18
C LEU A 2 -20.29 -6.73 -2.05
N ASP A 3 -21.02 -7.53 -1.28
CA ASP A 3 -20.43 -8.33 -0.19
C ASP A 3 -19.36 -9.33 -0.68
N TYR A 4 -19.38 -9.67 -1.97
CA TYR A 4 -18.36 -10.47 -2.63
C TYR A 4 -16.95 -9.84 -2.60
N PHE A 5 -16.84 -8.51 -2.50
CA PHE A 5 -15.56 -7.79 -2.47
C PHE A 5 -15.01 -7.57 -1.05
N LYS A 6 -15.72 -8.02 -0.01
CA LYS A 6 -15.25 -7.87 1.37
C LYS A 6 -14.39 -9.06 1.75
N ILE A 7 -13.13 -8.79 2.10
CA ILE A 7 -12.24 -9.81 2.67
C ILE A 7 -12.84 -10.29 4.01
N PRO A 8 -13.01 -11.61 4.23
CA PRO A 8 -13.47 -12.13 5.51
C PRO A 8 -12.54 -11.67 6.64
N LYS A 9 -13.11 -11.29 7.79
CA LYS A 9 -12.31 -10.75 8.91
C LYS A 9 -11.16 -11.65 9.36
N LYS A 10 -11.32 -12.97 9.22
CA LYS A 10 -10.28 -13.97 9.54
C LYS A 10 -9.05 -13.89 8.63
N ASP A 11 -9.20 -13.32 7.44
CA ASP A 11 -8.17 -13.20 6.41
C ASP A 11 -7.57 -11.78 6.36
N VAL A 12 -8.07 -10.85 7.20
CA VAL A 12 -7.58 -9.47 7.28
C VAL A 12 -6.30 -9.42 8.12
N VAL A 13 -5.23 -8.90 7.52
CA VAL A 13 -3.98 -8.58 8.23
C VAL A 13 -3.84 -7.07 8.33
N VAL A 14 -3.83 -6.55 9.56
CA VAL A 14 -3.66 -5.11 9.80
C VAL A 14 -2.18 -4.81 10.01
N VAL A 15 -1.66 -3.89 9.21
CA VAL A 15 -0.27 -3.42 9.29
C VAL A 15 -0.23 -1.93 9.60
N GLN A 16 0.88 -1.46 10.19
CA GLN A 16 1.09 -0.02 10.40
C GLN A 16 1.39 0.65 9.05
N ALA A 17 0.66 1.72 8.73
CA ALA A 17 0.79 2.45 7.46
C ALA A 17 2.25 2.83 7.16
N GLU A 18 2.98 3.37 8.13
CA GLU A 18 4.41 3.73 7.97
C GLU A 18 5.32 2.53 7.63
N LYS A 19 5.01 1.34 8.15
CA LYS A 19 5.78 0.14 7.82
C LYS A 19 5.47 -0.31 6.40
N LEU A 20 4.22 -0.20 5.95
CA LEU A 20 3.82 -0.49 4.58
C LEU A 20 4.49 0.49 3.62
N ARG A 21 4.39 1.80 3.89
CA ARG A 21 5.02 2.90 3.14
C ARG A 21 6.47 2.59 2.81
N ARG A 22 7.29 2.42 3.87
CA ARG A 22 8.73 2.18 3.76
C ARG A 22 9.05 0.87 3.05
N THR A 23 8.19 -0.14 3.18
CA THR A 23 8.39 -1.42 2.50
C THR A 23 8.16 -1.26 1.00
N THR A 24 7.08 -0.57 0.61
CA THR A 24 6.77 -0.25 -0.79
C THR A 24 7.86 0.60 -1.43
N GLU A 25 8.35 1.65 -0.76
CA GLU A 25 9.49 2.45 -1.23
C GLU A 25 10.71 1.57 -1.55
N LYS A 26 11.09 0.69 -0.62
CA LYS A 26 12.24 -0.21 -0.79
C LYS A 26 12.04 -1.19 -1.95
N ILE A 27 10.81 -1.64 -2.20
CA ILE A 27 10.51 -2.51 -3.35
C ILE A 27 10.74 -1.72 -4.65
N PHE A 28 10.25 -0.49 -4.74
CA PHE A 28 10.47 0.37 -5.91
C PHE A 28 11.95 0.68 -6.14
N GLU A 29 12.69 1.05 -5.10
CA GLU A 29 14.15 1.24 -5.19
C GLU A 29 14.86 -0.03 -5.69
N LYS A 30 14.44 -1.22 -5.24
CA LYS A 30 14.99 -2.51 -5.70
C LYS A 30 14.63 -2.83 -7.14
N CYS A 31 13.52 -2.29 -7.65
CA CYS A 31 13.14 -2.37 -9.05
C CYS A 31 13.82 -1.32 -9.93
N GLY A 32 14.73 -0.50 -9.38
CA GLY A 32 15.47 0.52 -10.12
C GLY A 32 14.76 1.86 -10.26
N VAL A 33 13.68 2.09 -9.51
CA VAL A 33 13.01 3.39 -9.44
C VAL A 33 13.87 4.35 -8.61
N SER A 34 13.93 5.63 -9.00
CA SER A 34 14.63 6.65 -8.22
C SER A 34 14.00 6.79 -6.83
N LYS A 35 14.78 7.26 -5.84
CA LYS A 35 14.28 7.40 -4.48
C LYS A 35 13.08 8.33 -4.42
N GLU A 36 13.13 9.44 -5.16
CA GLU A 36 12.09 10.45 -5.20
C GLU A 36 10.79 9.90 -5.80
N GLU A 37 10.87 9.15 -6.91
CA GLU A 37 9.72 8.50 -7.52
C GLU A 37 9.19 7.34 -6.68
N ALA A 38 10.06 6.60 -5.99
CA ALA A 38 9.68 5.53 -5.09
C ALA A 38 8.85 6.05 -3.90
N GLN A 39 9.27 7.19 -3.32
CA GLN A 39 8.54 7.88 -2.26
C GLN A 39 7.16 8.33 -2.74
N LEU A 40 7.11 9.03 -3.89
CA LEU A 40 5.85 9.52 -4.46
C LEU A 40 4.89 8.37 -4.79
N GLY A 41 5.39 7.31 -5.42
CA GLY A 41 4.59 6.14 -5.76
C GLY A 41 4.04 5.44 -4.52
N ALA A 42 4.84 5.30 -3.47
CA ALA A 42 4.39 4.72 -2.21
C ALA A 42 3.31 5.59 -1.54
N ASP A 43 3.44 6.91 -1.57
CA ASP A 43 2.45 7.84 -1.00
C ASP A 43 1.11 7.78 -1.73
N VAL A 44 1.11 7.69 -3.06
CA VAL A 44 -0.11 7.57 -3.87
C VAL A 44 -0.84 6.26 -3.56
N LEU A 45 -0.11 5.14 -3.46
CA LEU A 45 -0.71 3.84 -3.14
C LEU A 45 -1.30 3.82 -1.73
N LEU A 46 -0.56 4.31 -0.74
CA LEU A 46 -1.06 4.36 0.64
C LEU A 46 -2.25 5.29 0.80
N TYR A 47 -2.29 6.39 0.05
CA TYR A 47 -3.45 7.27 0.06
C TYR A 47 -4.71 6.52 -0.41
N ALA A 48 -4.61 5.71 -1.47
CA ALA A 48 -5.72 4.89 -1.95
C ALA A 48 -6.15 3.86 -0.89
N ASP A 49 -5.21 3.11 -0.32
CA ASP A 49 -5.47 2.09 0.71
C ASP A 49 -6.17 2.70 1.95
N LEU A 50 -5.67 3.83 2.46
CA LEU A 50 -6.23 4.49 3.65
C LEU A 50 -7.63 5.07 3.41
N LYS A 51 -7.99 5.36 2.15
CA LYS A 51 -9.31 5.82 1.75
C LYS A 51 -10.25 4.68 1.37
N GLY A 52 -9.77 3.43 1.37
CA GLY A 52 -10.54 2.27 0.91
C GLY A 52 -10.88 2.37 -0.57
N ILE A 53 -9.99 2.96 -1.36
CA ILE A 53 -10.09 3.01 -2.82
C ILE A 53 -9.32 1.79 -3.34
N GLU A 54 -10.01 0.65 -3.37
CA GLU A 54 -9.54 -0.64 -3.93
C GLU A 54 -10.39 -1.05 -5.13
#